data_AF-A0A2M7H6X7-F1
#
_entry.id   AF-A0A2M7H6X7-F1
#
_cell.length_a   1.000
_cell.length_b   1.000
_cell.length_c   1.000
_cell.angle_alpha   90.00
_cell.angle_beta   90.00
_cell.angle_gamma   90.00
#
_symmetry.space_group_name_H-M   'P 1'
#
loop_
_entity.id
_entity.type
_entity.pdbx_description
1 polymer ?
#
loop_
_entity_poly.entity_id
_entity_poly.type
_entity_poly.pdbx_seq_one_letter_code
_entity_poly.pdbx_strand_id
1 'polypeptide(L)' 'PLNIFLPESRLVLLDSKAKKATFLQHIIEQLELSHAEIVVGRAEEIAHQPLFRQIFTLVVSRAVA' A
#
# COMPACT_ATOMS: atom_id res chain seq x y z
N PRO A 1 -8.21 -7.15 3.98
CA PRO A 1 -9.60 -6.94 4.41
C PRO A 1 -10.19 -5.58 4.03
N LEU A 2 -9.48 -4.45 4.20
CA LEU A 2 -10.06 -3.12 3.91
C LEU A 2 -10.58 -2.99 2.48
N ASN A 3 -9.78 -3.34 1.48
CA ASN A 3 -10.23 -3.27 0.07
C ASN A 3 -11.32 -4.30 -0.30
N ILE A 4 -11.55 -5.32 0.56
CA ILE A 4 -12.64 -6.28 0.38
C ILE A 4 -13.94 -5.71 0.94
N PHE A 5 -13.89 -4.97 2.06
CA PHE A 5 -15.05 -4.33 2.70
C PHE A 5 -15.39 -2.95 2.13
N LEU A 6 -14.41 -2.28 1.51
CA LEU A 6 -14.51 -0.95 0.93
C LEU A 6 -13.95 -0.97 -0.50
N PRO A 7 -14.65 -1.62 -1.45
CA PRO A 7 -14.12 -1.89 -2.79
C PRO A 7 -13.82 -0.61 -3.60
N GLU A 8 -14.51 0.49 -3.32
CA GLU A 8 -14.29 1.78 -3.99
C GLU A 8 -13.10 2.57 -3.42
N SER A 9 -12.49 2.09 -2.32
CA SER A 9 -11.38 2.80 -1.69
C SER A 9 -10.06 2.52 -2.40
N ARG A 10 -9.31 3.58 -2.72
CA ARG A 10 -7.93 3.43 -3.20
C ARG A 10 -7.01 3.11 -2.03
N LEU A 11 -6.40 1.93 -2.05
CA LEU A 11 -5.47 1.46 -1.03
C LEU A 11 -4.05 1.52 -1.58
N VAL A 12 -3.14 2.14 -0.84
CA VAL A 12 -1.70 2.08 -1.12
C VAL A 12 -1.01 1.30 -0.01
N LEU A 13 -0.29 0.24 -0.38
CA LEU A 13 0.48 -0.60 0.52
C LEU A 13 1.97 -0.28 0.37
N LEU A 14 2.61 0.11 1.46
CA LEU A 14 4.05 0.41 1.49
C LEU A 14 4.80 -0.65 2.30
N ASP A 15 5.83 -1.26 1.70
CA ASP A 15 6.78 -2.13 2.42
C ASP A 15 8.20 -1.94 1.85
N SER A 16 9.21 -1.96 2.71
CA SER A 16 10.61 -1.80 2.30
C SER A 16 11.22 -3.07 1.71
N LYS A 17 10.58 -4.24 1.89
CA LYS A 17 11.07 -5.53 1.43
C LYS A 17 10.38 -5.97 0.16
N ALA A 18 11.11 -5.93 -0.95
CA ALA A 18 10.63 -6.36 -2.27
C ALA A 18 9.96 -7.75 -2.27
N LYS A 19 10.50 -8.73 -1.54
CA LYS A 19 9.90 -10.08 -1.45
C LYS A 19 8.46 -10.06 -0.90
N LYS A 20 8.18 -9.21 0.09
CA LYS A 20 6.82 -9.06 0.64
C LYS A 20 5.90 -8.36 -0.35
N ALA A 21 6.40 -7.31 -1.01
CA ALA A 21 5.66 -6.60 -2.05
C ALA A 21 5.27 -7.53 -3.21
N THR A 22 6.17 -8.39 -3.69
CA THR A 22 5.85 -9.40 -4.72
C THR A 22 4.77 -10.37 -4.26
N PHE A 23 4.83 -10.84 -3.00
CA PHE A 23 3.78 -11.68 -2.46
C PHE A 23 2.43 -10.96 -2.39
N LEU A 24 2.40 -9.70 -1.93
CA LEU A 24 1.18 -8.89 -1.89
C LEU A 24 0.62 -8.66 -3.30
N GLN A 25 1.48 -8.46 -4.30
CA GLN A 25 1.07 -8.30 -5.69
C GLN A 25 0.34 -9.55 -6.19
N HIS A 26 0.89 -10.73 -5.91
CA HIS A 26 0.23 -12.00 -6.22
C HIS A 26 -1.15 -12.10 -5.56
N ILE A 27 -1.30 -11.69 -4.29
CA ILE A 27 -2.60 -11.71 -3.60
C ILE A 27 -3.60 -10.72 -4.22
N ILE A 28 -3.16 -9.51 -4.60
CA ILE A 28 -4.01 -8.53 -5.29
C ILE A 28 -4.55 -9.11 -6.60
N GLU A 29 -3.70 -9.79 -7.36
CA GLU A 29 -4.08 -10.44 -8.62
C GLU A 29 -5.07 -11.59 -8.39
N GLN A 30 -4.82 -12.46 -7.40
CA GLN A 30 -5.70 -13.59 -7.12
C GLN A 30 -7.08 -13.18 -6.59
N LEU A 31 -7.17 -12.03 -5.93
CA LEU A 31 -8.40 -11.52 -5.32
C LEU A 31 -9.05 -10.39 -6.13
N GLU A 32 -8.51 -10.09 -7.32
CA GLU A 32 -8.99 -9.04 -8.23
C GLU A 32 -9.17 -7.67 -7.55
N LEU A 33 -8.22 -7.29 -6.68
CA LEU A 33 -8.29 -6.04 -5.91
C LEU A 33 -7.81 -4.84 -6.75
N SER A 34 -8.60 -4.43 -7.74
CA SER A 34 -8.30 -3.39 -8.74
C SER A 34 -7.88 -2.02 -8.18
N HIS A 35 -8.28 -1.70 -6.94
CA HIS A 35 -8.02 -0.40 -6.30
C HIS A 35 -6.83 -0.41 -5.33
N ALA A 36 -6.02 -1.48 -5.33
CA ALA A 36 -4.81 -1.57 -4.51
C ALA A 36 -3.54 -1.32 -5.32
N GLU A 37 -2.65 -0.48 -4.79
CA GLU A 37 -1.32 -0.18 -5.32
C GLU A 37 -0.26 -0.59 -4.31
N ILE A 38 0.86 -1.15 -4.78
CA ILE A 38 2.00 -1.51 -3.94
C ILE A 38 3.18 -0.61 -4.26
N VAL A 39 3.73 0.01 -3.24
CA VAL A 39 4.95 0.82 -3.30
C VAL A 39 6.03 0.11 -2.50
N VAL A 40 7.21 -0.05 -3.11
CA VAL A 40 8.39 -0.59 -2.43
C VAL A 40 9.30 0.56 -2.04
N GLY A 41 9.54 0.71 -0.75
CA GLY A 41 10.37 1.78 -0.22
C GLY A 41 10.20 1.95 1.27
N ARG A 42 11.00 2.83 1.87
CA ARG A 42 10.82 3.19 3.27
C ARG A 42 9.88 4.39 3.40
N ALA A 43 9.19 4.50 4.54
CA ALA A 43 8.24 5.59 4.77
C ALA A 43 8.91 6.96 4.70
N GLU A 44 10.11 7.10 5.26
CA GLU A 44 10.90 8.31 5.23
C GLU A 44 11.31 8.74 3.81
N GLU A 45 11.54 7.81 2.90
CA GLU A 45 11.88 8.09 1.51
C GLU A 45 10.63 8.48 0.70
N ILE A 46 9.57 7.69 0.83
CA ILE A 46 8.32 7.87 0.09
C ILE A 46 7.59 9.15 0.52
N ALA A 47 7.69 9.56 1.78
CA ALA A 47 7.06 10.79 2.29
C ALA A 47 7.60 12.09 1.64
N HIS A 48 8.75 12.03 0.96
CA HIS A 48 9.31 13.15 0.20
C HIS A 48 8.86 13.18 -1.26
N GLN A 49 8.25 12.11 -1.77
CA GLN A 49 7.77 12.07 -3.15
C GLN A 49 6.45 12.85 -3.25
N PRO A 50 6.32 13.85 -4.15
CA PRO A 50 5.10 14.64 -4.30
C PRO A 50 3.85 13.79 -4.58
N LEU A 51 4.02 12.64 -5.24
CA LEU A 51 2.93 11.70 -5.54
C LEU A 51 2.26 11.12 -4.29
N PHE A 52 2.98 11.02 -3.17
CA PHE A 52 2.52 10.37 -1.95
C PHE A 52 2.46 11.30 -0.74
N ARG A 53 2.99 12.52 -0.86
CA ARG A 53 3.06 13.47 0.25
C ARG A 53 1.71 14.13 0.51
N GLN A 54 1.20 13.98 1.73
CA GLN A 54 0.00 14.67 2.23
C GLN A 54 -1.29 14.45 1.40
N ILE A 55 -1.37 13.35 0.65
CA ILE A 55 -2.55 13.01 -0.16
C ILE A 55 -3.49 12.00 0.50
N PHE A 56 -3.10 11.41 1.63
CA PHE A 56 -3.85 10.33 2.28
C PHE A 56 -4.80 10.87 3.35
N THR A 57 -6.07 10.47 3.30
CA THR A 57 -7.08 10.81 4.31
C THR A 57 -6.91 9.99 5.60
N LEU A 58 -6.42 8.76 5.48
CA LEU A 58 -6.18 7.85 6.59
C LEU A 58 -4.88 7.09 6.35
N VAL A 59 -4.05 6.99 7.38
CA VAL A 59 -2.83 6.19 7.36
C VAL A 59 -2.86 5.25 8.55
N VAL A 60 -2.59 3.96 8.30
CA VAL A 60 -2.48 2.95 9.34
C VAL A 60 -1.07 2.39 9.32
N SER A 61 -0.45 2.32 10.49
CA SER A 61 0.87 1.73 10.69
C SER A 61 0.79 0.70 11.81
N ARG A 62 1.49 -0.42 11.65
CA ARG A 62 1.51 -1.50 12.65
C ARG A 62 2.91 -2.04 12.83
N ALA A 63 3.42 -1.96 14.05
CA ALA A 63 4.74 -2.49 14.45
C ALA A 63 5.87 -2.08 13.50
N VAL A 64 5.92 -0.79 13.17
CA VAL A 64 7.01 -0.20 12.36
C VAL A 64 8.16 0.23 13.29
N ALA A 65 9.39 0.07 12.82
CA ALA A 65 10.62 0.53 13.44
C ALA A 65 11.46 1.25 12.38
#